data_AF-A0A8C6ZBE7-F1
#
_entry.id   AF-A0A8C6ZBE7-F1
#
_cell.length_a   1.000
_cell.length_b   1.000
_cell.length_c   1.000
_cell.angle_alpha   90.00
_cell.angle_beta   90.00
_cell.angle_gamma   90.00
#
_symmetry.space_group_name_H-M   'P 1'
#
loop_
_entity.id
_entity.type
_entity.pdbx_description
1 polymer ?
#
loop_
_entity_poly.entity_id
_entity_poly.type
_entity_poly.pdbx_seq_one_letter_code
_entity_poly.pdbx_strand_id
1 'polypeptide(L)'
;MRKSCPFLVQVPEAGFALPHGMKGSHVLLFSTMCWSMLANGNKLFHFGPCRISMSMNEIRAGFAAIKANIVSSSSEKCCIIHHLFNFYVDKVFKYCTTEDSYVNRKISSIANSFLSIKRNLAHCHNQNMCKCGQESTEKFKQILTNYRGLNVTSAAMKSLGELDILLDWMEKSR
;
A
#
# COMPACT_ATOMS: atom_id res chain seq x y z
N MET A 1 8.45 8.47 38.59
CA MET A 1 8.27 7.07 39.02
C MET A 1 7.27 6.38 38.09
N ARG A 2 7.66 5.22 37.54
CA ARG A 2 6.91 4.08 36.94
C ARG A 2 5.48 4.34 36.38
N LYS A 3 5.11 3.80 35.22
CA LYS A 3 5.05 2.33 34.97
C LYS A 3 5.30 1.97 33.50
N SER A 4 6.35 1.17 33.29
CA SER A 4 6.42 0.19 32.22
C SER A 4 5.31 -0.85 32.39
N CYS A 5 4.73 -1.34 31.29
CA CYS A 5 4.03 -2.62 31.27
C CYS A 5 4.66 -3.55 30.21
N PRO A 6 5.12 -4.75 30.60
CA PRO A 6 5.59 -5.82 29.73
C PRO A 6 4.42 -6.72 29.32
N PHE A 7 4.51 -7.42 28.20
CA PHE A 7 4.19 -8.85 28.09
C PHE A 7 4.56 -9.37 26.70
N LEU A 8 5.18 -10.54 26.72
CA LEU A 8 5.74 -11.31 25.63
C LEU A 8 4.96 -12.63 25.63
N VAL A 9 4.42 -13.04 24.47
CA VAL A 9 3.86 -14.38 24.27
C VAL A 9 4.34 -14.89 22.92
N GLN A 10 4.82 -16.12 22.90
CA GLN A 10 5.60 -16.75 21.84
C GLN A 10 5.02 -18.15 21.53
N VAL A 11 5.28 -18.63 20.29
CA VAL A 11 5.31 -20.05 19.81
C VAL A 11 3.96 -20.66 19.34
N PRO A 12 3.85 -21.66 18.40
CA PRO A 12 4.82 -22.27 17.44
C PRO A 12 4.40 -22.33 15.95
N GLU A 13 5.38 -22.75 15.12
CA GLU A 13 5.31 -23.21 13.73
C GLU A 13 4.73 -24.63 13.51
N ALA A 14 4.25 -24.88 12.28
CA ALA A 14 4.24 -26.18 11.57
C ALA A 14 4.11 -25.85 10.07
N GLY A 15 4.76 -26.44 9.07
CA GLY A 15 5.49 -27.71 8.93
C GLY A 15 5.15 -28.28 7.53
N PHE A 16 6.17 -28.46 6.69
CA PHE A 16 6.16 -28.86 5.27
C PHE A 16 5.41 -30.16 4.90
N ALA A 17 4.96 -30.28 3.63
CA ALA A 17 5.10 -31.51 2.83
C ALA A 17 4.88 -31.28 1.30
N LEU A 18 5.88 -31.69 0.50
CA LEU A 18 5.84 -32.01 -0.94
C LEU A 18 5.76 -33.55 -1.07
N PRO A 19 5.26 -34.14 -2.18
CA PRO A 19 6.22 -34.82 -3.07
C PRO A 19 5.86 -34.96 -4.59
N HIS A 20 6.92 -34.88 -5.42
CA HIS A 20 7.35 -35.73 -6.56
C HIS A 20 6.46 -36.10 -7.78
N GLY A 21 7.07 -36.01 -8.98
CA GLY A 21 6.83 -36.96 -10.09
C GLY A 21 7.11 -36.46 -11.53
N MET A 22 8.18 -36.96 -12.17
CA MET A 22 8.68 -36.61 -13.52
C MET A 22 8.05 -37.42 -14.67
N LYS A 23 7.97 -36.86 -15.90
CA LYS A 23 8.56 -37.36 -17.19
C LYS A 23 7.78 -36.93 -18.45
N GLY A 24 8.51 -36.63 -19.53
CA GLY A 24 8.05 -36.88 -20.91
C GLY A 24 8.31 -35.78 -21.93
N SER A 25 9.48 -35.80 -22.58
CA SER A 25 9.74 -35.08 -23.84
C SER A 25 9.04 -35.78 -25.01
N HIS A 26 8.36 -35.03 -25.87
CA HIS A 26 8.29 -35.38 -27.30
C HIS A 26 8.14 -34.11 -28.16
N VAL A 27 9.08 -33.99 -29.08
CA VAL A 27 9.24 -32.92 -30.07
C VAL A 27 8.03 -32.89 -30.99
N LEU A 28 7.41 -31.72 -31.14
CA LEU A 28 6.64 -31.37 -32.33
C LEU A 28 7.10 -29.98 -32.80
N LEU A 29 8.08 -30.02 -33.70
CA LEU A 29 8.43 -28.92 -34.59
C LEU A 29 7.26 -28.72 -35.55
N PHE A 30 6.38 -27.76 -35.26
CA PHE A 30 5.46 -27.21 -36.23
C PHE A 30 5.58 -25.68 -36.27
N SER A 31 6.30 -25.23 -37.29
CA SER A 31 6.11 -23.95 -37.99
C SER A 31 6.05 -22.68 -37.12
N THR A 32 7.20 -22.26 -36.57
CA THR A 32 7.36 -20.93 -35.95
C THR A 32 7.60 -19.81 -36.96
N MET A 33 6.89 -19.81 -38.08
CA MET A 33 7.03 -18.74 -39.07
C MET A 33 5.69 -18.34 -39.68
N CYS A 34 4.71 -18.01 -38.82
CA CYS A 34 3.62 -17.08 -39.16
C CYS A 34 2.89 -16.58 -37.90
N TRP A 35 3.59 -15.99 -36.93
CA TRP A 35 2.93 -15.23 -35.85
C TRP A 35 3.51 -13.83 -35.57
N SER A 36 4.49 -13.39 -36.35
CA SER A 36 4.96 -12.00 -36.36
C SER A 36 4.33 -11.19 -37.49
N MET A 37 3.00 -11.26 -37.59
CA MET A 37 2.23 -10.13 -38.09
C MET A 37 1.42 -9.63 -36.91
N LEU A 38 2.11 -8.95 -35.98
CA LEU A 38 1.42 -7.98 -35.13
C LEU A 38 0.82 -6.98 -36.11
N ALA A 39 -0.49 -7.11 -36.34
CA ALA A 39 -1.25 -6.12 -37.09
C ALA A 39 -1.13 -4.80 -36.34
N ASN A 40 -0.11 -4.03 -36.70
CA ASN A 40 0.14 -2.67 -36.24
C ASN A 40 -0.83 -1.79 -37.03
N GLY A 41 -2.11 -1.90 -36.71
CA GLY A 41 -3.19 -1.28 -37.45
C GLY A 41 -4.38 -0.98 -36.54
N ASN A 42 -5.04 0.14 -36.84
CA ASN A 42 -6.28 0.52 -36.18
C ASN A 42 -7.33 -0.57 -36.42
N LYS A 43 -8.08 -0.91 -35.37
CA LYS A 43 -9.20 -1.84 -35.45
C LYS A 43 -10.48 -1.04 -35.68
N LEU A 44 -11.33 -1.49 -36.60
CA LEU A 44 -12.64 -0.92 -36.84
C LEU A 44 -13.65 -1.53 -35.86
N PHE A 45 -14.26 -0.67 -35.03
CA PHE A 45 -15.27 -1.04 -34.05
C PHE A 45 -16.66 -0.61 -34.53
N HIS A 46 -17.63 -1.49 -34.34
CA HIS A 46 -19.02 -1.27 -34.72
C HIS A 46 -19.86 -1.03 -33.47
N PHE A 47 -20.51 0.13 -33.41
CA PHE A 47 -21.43 0.54 -32.33
C PHE A 47 -22.78 0.88 -32.96
N GLY A 48 -23.61 -0.13 -33.18
CA GLY A 48 -24.86 0.02 -33.95
C GLY A 48 -24.57 0.51 -35.37
N PRO A 49 -25.18 1.64 -35.84
CA PRO A 49 -24.88 2.19 -37.16
C PRO A 49 -23.50 2.86 -37.24
N CYS A 50 -22.85 3.16 -36.12
CA CYS A 50 -21.56 3.86 -36.09
C CYS A 50 -20.39 2.89 -36.29
N ARG A 51 -19.41 3.30 -37.12
CA ARG A 51 -18.16 2.56 -37.36
C ARG A 51 -16.97 3.46 -37.04
N ILE A 52 -16.14 3.07 -36.07
CA ILE A 52 -15.02 3.88 -35.57
C ILE A 52 -13.72 3.09 -35.69
N SER A 53 -12.74 3.62 -36.41
CA SER A 53 -11.40 3.03 -36.50
C SER A 53 -10.51 3.60 -35.40
N MET A 54 -10.02 2.77 -34.49
CA MET A 54 -9.13 3.20 -33.40
C MET A 54 -8.08 2.15 -33.06
N SER A 55 -6.94 2.59 -32.53
CA SER A 55 -5.89 1.68 -32.03
C SER A 55 -6.21 1.24 -30.61
N MET A 56 -6.52 -0.06 -30.45
CA MET A 56 -6.68 -0.62 -29.11
C MET A 56 -5.34 -0.67 -28.34
N ASN A 57 -4.21 -0.67 -29.05
CA ASN A 57 -2.90 -0.69 -28.42
C ASN A 57 -2.56 0.66 -27.80
N GLU A 58 -2.92 1.75 -28.47
CA GLU A 58 -2.73 3.11 -27.95
C GLU A 58 -3.58 3.36 -26.71
N ILE A 59 -4.86 2.94 -26.73
CA ILE A 59 -5.76 3.04 -25.57
C ILE A 59 -5.20 2.21 -24.39
N ARG A 60 -4.73 0.99 -24.63
CA ARG A 60 -4.12 0.16 -23.59
C ARG A 60 -2.80 0.72 -23.06
N ALA A 61 -1.96 1.26 -23.92
CA ALA A 61 -0.70 1.89 -23.52
C ALA A 61 -0.95 3.15 -22.69
N GLY A 62 -1.88 4.01 -23.13
CA GLY A 62 -2.33 5.18 -22.37
C GLY A 62 -2.92 4.79 -21.02
N PHE A 63 -3.82 3.79 -20.99
CA PHE A 63 -4.38 3.29 -19.73
C PHE A 63 -3.33 2.62 -18.85
N ALA A 64 -2.35 1.90 -19.41
CA ALA A 64 -1.26 1.30 -18.64
C ALA A 64 -0.33 2.36 -18.04
N ALA A 65 -0.05 3.46 -18.76
CA ALA A 65 0.71 4.59 -18.25
C ALA A 65 -0.07 5.34 -17.15
N ILE A 66 -1.37 5.55 -17.35
CA ILE A 66 -2.27 6.11 -16.32
C ILE A 66 -2.31 5.19 -15.10
N LYS A 67 -2.47 3.88 -15.31
CA LYS A 67 -2.48 2.87 -14.25
C LYS A 67 -1.13 2.79 -13.54
N ALA A 68 0.00 2.94 -14.23
CA ALA A 68 1.31 2.98 -13.59
C ALA A 68 1.45 4.20 -12.66
N ASN A 69 0.79 5.32 -12.98
CA ASN A 69 0.75 6.51 -12.14
C ASN A 69 -0.35 6.49 -11.06
N ILE A 70 -1.43 5.72 -11.24
CA ILE A 70 -2.56 5.61 -10.29
C ILE A 70 -2.39 4.41 -9.34
N VAL A 71 -1.92 3.28 -9.86
CA VAL A 71 -1.60 2.07 -9.10
C VAL A 71 -0.15 2.19 -8.65
N SER A 72 0.06 2.91 -7.55
CA SER A 72 1.31 2.82 -6.79
C SER A 72 1.64 1.34 -6.62
N SER A 73 2.89 0.96 -6.93
CA SER A 73 3.32 -0.42 -6.75
C SER A 73 3.02 -0.89 -5.32
N SER A 74 2.79 -2.18 -5.09
CA SER A 74 2.56 -2.71 -3.73
C SER A 74 3.67 -2.29 -2.75
N SER A 75 4.89 -2.10 -3.26
CA SER A 75 6.03 -1.57 -2.53
C SER A 75 5.84 -0.11 -2.07
N GLU A 76 5.35 0.77 -2.96
CA GLU A 76 5.10 2.16 -2.61
C GLU A 76 3.94 2.33 -1.64
N LYS A 77 2.89 1.50 -1.77
CA LYS A 77 1.81 1.41 -0.77
C LYS A 77 2.35 1.01 0.60
N CYS A 78 3.19 -0.02 0.66
CA CYS A 78 3.82 -0.38 1.93
C CYS A 78 4.63 0.79 2.51
N CYS A 79 5.42 1.48 1.68
CA CYS A 79 6.24 2.59 2.13
C CYS A 79 5.40 3.74 2.74
N ILE A 80 4.35 4.17 2.05
CA ILE A 80 3.51 5.26 2.57
C ILE A 80 2.73 4.83 3.83
N ILE A 81 2.24 3.57 3.91
CA ILE A 81 1.64 3.03 5.15
C ILE A 81 2.67 3.05 6.28
N HIS A 82 3.88 2.57 6.04
CA HIS A 82 4.96 2.57 7.04
C HIS A 82 5.24 3.99 7.56
N HIS A 83 5.31 4.99 6.67
CA HIS A 83 5.48 6.38 7.08
C HIS A 83 4.28 6.94 7.88
N LEU A 84 3.05 6.63 7.47
CA LEU A 84 1.84 7.06 8.16
C LEU A 84 1.76 6.46 9.58
N PHE A 85 2.02 5.17 9.76
CA PHE A 85 2.02 4.56 11.09
C PHE A 85 3.10 5.13 12.01
N ASN A 86 4.31 5.40 11.47
CA ASN A 86 5.34 6.12 12.22
C ASN A 86 4.88 7.52 12.64
N PHE A 87 4.29 8.27 11.70
CA PHE A 87 3.74 9.59 11.95
C PHE A 87 2.66 9.58 13.04
N TYR A 88 1.67 8.69 12.94
CA TYR A 88 0.59 8.64 13.92
C TYR A 88 1.10 8.29 15.33
N VAL A 89 2.00 7.32 15.45
CA VAL A 89 2.57 6.94 16.75
C VAL A 89 3.49 8.03 17.33
N ASP A 90 4.40 8.57 16.52
CA ASP A 90 5.47 9.43 17.04
C ASP A 90 5.07 10.91 17.12
N LYS A 91 4.06 11.34 16.35
CA LYS A 91 3.65 12.74 16.20
C LYS A 91 2.19 13.00 16.51
N VAL A 92 1.27 12.05 16.28
CA VAL A 92 -0.15 12.29 16.56
C VAL A 92 -0.49 11.88 17.99
N PHE A 93 -0.47 10.58 18.28
CA PHE A 93 -0.89 10.06 19.60
C PHE A 93 -0.08 10.62 20.77
N LYS A 94 1.18 10.97 20.55
CA LYS A 94 2.04 11.61 21.56
C LYS A 94 1.47 12.93 22.10
N TYR A 95 0.72 13.68 21.29
CA TYR A 95 0.20 15.00 21.63
C TYR A 95 -1.33 15.04 21.70
N CYS A 96 -2.01 13.90 21.54
CA CYS A 96 -3.45 13.80 21.74
C CYS A 96 -3.75 13.53 23.21
N THR A 97 -4.19 14.57 23.93
CA THR A 97 -4.66 14.46 25.31
C THR A 97 -5.85 15.38 25.49
N THR A 98 -6.91 14.87 26.14
CA THR A 98 -8.12 15.63 26.48
C THR A 98 -8.33 15.65 27.99
N GLU A 99 -9.30 16.44 28.47
CA GLU A 99 -9.71 16.40 29.87
C GLU A 99 -10.51 15.13 30.22
N ASP A 100 -11.12 14.50 29.22
CA ASP A 100 -11.92 13.28 29.38
C ASP A 100 -11.03 12.02 29.46
N SER A 101 -10.94 11.47 30.66
CA SER A 101 -10.21 10.22 30.93
C SER A 101 -10.70 9.04 30.09
N TYR A 102 -11.99 8.93 29.80
CA TYR A 102 -12.54 7.87 28.97
C TYR A 102 -12.00 7.96 27.54
N VAL A 103 -12.00 9.17 26.97
CA VAL A 103 -11.44 9.44 25.64
C VAL A 103 -9.95 9.14 25.60
N ASN A 104 -9.17 9.57 26.60
CA ASN A 104 -7.73 9.29 26.69
C ASN A 104 -7.43 7.78 26.75
N ARG A 105 -8.27 6.98 27.43
CA ARG A 105 -8.13 5.51 27.41
C ARG A 105 -8.36 4.93 26.02
N LYS A 106 -9.34 5.45 25.27
CA LYS A 106 -9.60 5.00 23.88
C LYS A 106 -8.47 5.39 22.94
N ILE A 107 -7.96 6.61 23.05
CA ILE A 107 -6.76 7.06 22.31
C ILE A 107 -5.59 6.12 22.60
N SER A 108 -5.33 5.81 23.87
CA SER A 108 -4.26 4.89 24.28
C SER A 108 -4.45 3.48 23.70
N SER A 109 -5.69 2.97 23.70
CA SER A 109 -6.02 1.68 23.11
C SER A 109 -5.70 1.64 21.61
N ILE A 110 -6.09 2.67 20.86
CA ILE A 110 -5.82 2.78 19.42
C ILE A 110 -4.31 2.93 19.16
N ALA A 111 -3.63 3.77 19.93
CA ALA A 111 -2.18 3.98 19.81
C ALA A 111 -1.39 2.68 19.99
N ASN A 112 -1.82 1.81 20.91
CA ASN A 112 -1.19 0.49 21.09
C ASN A 112 -1.41 -0.45 19.90
N SER A 113 -2.61 -0.44 19.30
CA SER A 113 -2.85 -1.19 18.05
C SER A 113 -1.97 -0.68 16.91
N PHE A 114 -1.87 0.64 16.75
CA PHE A 114 -0.99 1.27 15.76
C PHE A 114 0.48 0.97 16.00
N LEU A 115 0.92 0.96 17.26
CA LEU A 115 2.28 0.61 17.64
C LEU A 115 2.63 -0.84 17.27
N SER A 116 1.68 -1.78 17.40
CA SER A 116 1.86 -3.16 16.95
C SER A 116 2.09 -3.22 15.42
N ILE A 117 1.24 -2.55 14.65
CA ILE A 117 1.34 -2.52 13.19
C ILE A 117 2.63 -1.81 12.73
N LYS A 118 3.00 -0.70 13.37
CA LYS A 118 4.26 0.01 13.13
C LYS A 118 5.47 -0.93 13.25
N ARG A 119 5.51 -1.79 14.27
CA ARG A 119 6.60 -2.76 14.47
C ARG A 119 6.66 -3.78 13.33
N ASN A 120 5.51 -4.28 12.88
CA ASN A 120 5.45 -5.22 11.75
C ASN A 120 5.92 -4.56 10.44
N LEU A 121 5.48 -3.32 10.17
CA LEU A 121 5.90 -2.57 8.98
C LEU A 121 7.40 -2.22 9.01
N ALA A 122 7.94 -1.90 10.18
CA ALA A 122 9.37 -1.68 10.35
C ALA A 122 10.18 -2.94 10.01
N HIS A 123 9.69 -4.12 10.39
CA HIS A 123 10.29 -5.39 10.00
C HIS A 123 10.28 -5.58 8.48
N CYS A 124 9.13 -5.35 7.82
CA CYS A 124 9.02 -5.42 6.36
C CYS A 124 9.98 -4.46 5.64
N HIS A 125 10.10 -3.23 6.15
CA HIS A 125 11.02 -2.24 5.61
C HIS A 125 12.48 -2.66 5.77
N ASN A 126 12.87 -3.13 6.96
CA ASN A 126 14.25 -3.58 7.24
C ASN A 126 14.65 -4.82 6.43
N GLN A 127 13.69 -5.66 6.05
CA GLN A 127 13.89 -6.81 5.15
C GLN A 127 13.84 -6.43 3.66
N ASN A 128 13.79 -5.14 3.33
CA ASN A 128 13.66 -4.63 1.95
C ASN A 128 12.41 -5.14 1.20
N MET A 129 11.37 -5.57 1.93
CA MET A 129 10.08 -5.97 1.34
C MET A 129 9.22 -4.75 0.95
N CYS A 130 9.59 -3.57 1.43
CA CYS A 130 8.94 -2.30 1.12
C CYS A 130 9.95 -1.35 0.49
N LYS A 131 9.85 -1.16 -0.83
CA LYS A 131 10.68 -0.19 -1.56
C LYS A 131 10.03 1.18 -1.48
N CYS A 132 10.78 2.13 -0.94
CA CYS A 132 10.38 3.53 -0.91
C CYS A 132 10.90 4.24 -2.16
N GLY A 133 9.96 4.69 -3.00
CA GLY A 133 10.25 5.51 -4.16
C GLY A 133 10.26 7.01 -3.82
N GLN A 134 10.62 7.82 -4.82
CA GLN A 134 10.56 9.27 -4.71
C GLN A 134 9.11 9.75 -4.51
N GLU A 135 8.16 9.15 -5.22
CA GLU A 135 6.74 9.53 -5.16
C GLU A 135 6.14 9.34 -3.75
N SER A 136 6.31 8.16 -3.14
CA SER A 136 5.81 7.90 -1.78
C SER A 136 6.44 8.83 -0.75
N THR A 137 7.73 9.13 -0.93
CA THR A 137 8.48 10.06 -0.07
C THR A 137 7.96 11.49 -0.20
N GLU A 138 7.69 11.97 -1.41
CA GLU A 138 7.18 13.32 -1.68
C GLU A 138 5.75 13.51 -1.17
N LYS A 139 4.86 12.52 -1.40
CA LYS A 139 3.51 12.52 -0.84
C LYS A 139 3.54 12.60 0.69
N PHE A 140 4.38 11.79 1.33
CA PHE A 140 4.51 11.86 2.78
C PHE A 140 5.09 13.19 3.28
N LYS A 141 6.07 13.76 2.55
CA LYS A 141 6.61 15.09 2.87
C LYS A 141 5.50 16.15 2.87
N GLN A 142 4.56 16.12 1.93
CA GLN A 142 3.43 17.06 1.91
C GLN A 142 2.57 16.95 3.17
N ILE A 143 2.26 15.72 3.61
CA ILE A 143 1.52 15.48 4.86
C ILE A 143 2.28 16.09 6.05
N LEU A 144 3.59 15.86 6.12
CA LEU A 144 4.43 16.36 7.20
C LEU A 144 4.52 17.90 7.19
N THR A 145 4.60 18.51 6.02
CA THR A 145 4.59 19.98 5.87
C THR A 145 3.26 20.56 6.35
N ASN A 146 2.13 19.97 5.95
CA ASN A 146 0.80 20.41 6.40
C ASN A 146 0.65 20.30 7.92
N TYR A 147 1.13 19.21 8.51
CA TYR A 147 1.11 19.03 9.96
C TYR A 147 1.97 20.09 10.68
N ARG A 148 3.17 20.38 10.16
CA ARG A 148 4.10 21.37 10.74
C ARG A 148 3.62 22.82 10.59
N GLY A 149 2.74 23.09 9.64
CA GLY A 149 2.14 24.41 9.45
C GLY A 149 1.15 24.81 10.55
N LEU A 150 0.82 23.92 11.48
CA LEU A 150 -0.14 24.14 12.56
C LEU A 150 0.52 24.01 13.94
N ASN A 151 -0.15 24.49 14.98
CA ASN A 151 0.24 24.21 16.35
C ASN A 151 0.22 22.69 16.60
N VAL A 152 1.22 22.14 17.29
CA VAL A 152 1.40 20.68 17.46
C VAL A 152 0.17 19.97 18.05
N THR A 153 -0.50 20.56 19.03
CA THR A 153 -1.68 19.96 19.66
C THR A 153 -2.88 20.02 18.73
N SER A 154 -3.11 21.16 18.07
CA SER A 154 -4.18 21.31 17.08
C SER A 154 -3.97 20.39 15.87
N ALA A 155 -2.73 20.25 15.41
CA ALA A 155 -2.34 19.38 14.32
C ALA A 155 -2.59 17.91 14.68
N ALA A 156 -2.20 17.50 15.89
CA ALA A 156 -2.43 16.15 16.40
C ALA A 156 -3.95 15.85 16.50
N MET A 157 -4.75 16.75 17.06
CA MET A 157 -6.20 16.56 17.14
C MET A 157 -6.87 16.52 15.76
N LYS A 158 -6.43 17.36 14.81
CA LYS A 158 -6.91 17.33 13.41
C LYS A 158 -6.56 15.99 12.74
N SER A 159 -5.31 15.56 12.82
CA SER A 159 -4.88 14.28 12.26
C SER A 159 -5.58 13.09 12.93
N LEU A 160 -5.85 13.14 14.23
CA LEU A 160 -6.64 12.10 14.91
C LEU A 160 -8.07 12.03 14.36
N GLY A 161 -8.66 13.17 14.00
CA GLY A 161 -9.97 13.23 13.35
C GLY A 161 -10.01 12.67 11.92
N GLU A 162 -8.86 12.63 11.23
CA GLU A 162 -8.71 12.08 9.87
C GLU A 162 -8.25 10.60 9.89
N LEU A 163 -8.28 9.96 11.06
CA LEU A 163 -7.84 8.58 11.22
C LEU A 163 -8.69 7.60 10.38
N ASP A 164 -9.99 7.88 10.25
CA ASP A 164 -10.93 7.12 9.43
C ASP A 164 -10.52 7.07 7.95
N ILE A 165 -10.00 8.17 7.40
CA ILE A 165 -9.47 8.25 6.02
C ILE A 165 -8.31 7.26 5.85
N LEU A 166 -7.40 7.18 6.82
CA LEU A 166 -6.29 6.22 6.79
C LEU A 166 -6.81 4.78 6.84
N LEU A 167 -7.78 4.49 7.72
CA LEU A 167 -8.35 3.16 7.85
C LEU A 167 -9.06 2.70 6.57
N ASP A 168 -9.89 3.57 5.98
CA ASP A 168 -10.57 3.32 4.71
C ASP A 168 -9.59 3.08 3.56
N TRP A 169 -8.51 3.87 3.51
CA TRP A 169 -7.47 3.69 2.50
C TRP A 169 -6.76 2.34 2.59
N MET A 170 -6.52 1.84 3.82
CA MET A 170 -5.94 0.52 4.02
C MET A 170 -6.89 -0.61 3.61
N GLU A 171 -8.19 -0.48 3.92
CA GLU A 171 -9.19 -1.50 3.59
C GLU A 171 -9.38 -1.63 2.07
N LYS A 172 -9.44 -0.49 1.36
CA LYS A 172 -9.53 -0.45 -0.11
C LYS A 172 -8.27 -0.90 -0.84
N SER A 173 -7.15 -1.04 -0.11
CA SER A 173 -5.88 -1.49 -0.68
C SER A 173 -5.71 -3.01 -0.66
N ARG A 174 -6.72 -3.76 -0.17
CA ARG A 174 -6.77 -5.23 -0.15
C ARG A 174 -7.11 -5.83 -1.51
#